data_AF-A0A971RV20-F1
#
_entry.id   AF-A0A971RV20-F1
#
_cell.length_a   1.000
_cell.length_b   1.000
_cell.length_c   1.000
_cell.angle_alpha   90.00
_cell.angle_beta   90.00
_cell.angle_gamma   90.00
#
_symmetry.space_group_name_H-M   'P 1'
#
loop_
_entity.id
_entity.type
_entity.pdbx_description
1 polymer ?
#
loop_
_entity_poly.entity_id
_entity_poly.type
_entity_poly.pdbx_seq_one_letter_code
_entity_poly.pdbx_strand_id
1 'polypeptide(L)'
;MRLLRRLLALALAIAVILVFYVFAIMMDKETALTEQQFTVEAVVLPLGDMQPLDSDDALALVTAFGVALPLPEGLVKGRVENTSHQGYAARRVRLEGSQARLTGIRPASAASAILPRQAAFTALDKALLGFPLLQARLEGRSLYALVTPQAAFLIEPLQGDQPGAFTQLEPAP
;
A
#
# COMPACT_ATOMS: atom_id res chain seq x y z
N MET A 1 -60.87 30.82 -17.13
CA MET A 1 -60.04 30.97 -15.90
C MET A 1 -59.45 29.66 -15.34
N ARG A 2 -60.12 28.49 -15.45
CA ARG A 2 -59.55 27.21 -14.97
C ARG A 2 -58.30 26.75 -15.74
N LEU A 3 -58.25 26.93 -17.06
CA LEU A 3 -57.07 26.58 -17.87
C LEU A 3 -55.83 27.42 -17.52
N LEU A 4 -56.00 28.74 -17.34
CA LEU A 4 -54.88 29.65 -17.01
C LEU A 4 -54.25 29.29 -15.65
N ARG A 5 -55.07 28.96 -14.65
CA ARG A 5 -54.58 28.49 -13.34
C ARG A 5 -53.82 27.16 -13.42
N ARG A 6 -54.24 26.25 -14.31
CA ARG A 6 -53.54 24.97 -14.55
C ARG A 6 -52.20 25.17 -15.24
N LEU A 7 -52.14 26.06 -16.24
CA LEU A 7 -50.89 26.43 -16.91
C LEU A 7 -49.91 27.10 -15.95
N LEU A 8 -50.40 27.99 -15.08
CA LEU A 8 -49.57 28.66 -14.08
C LEU A 8 -49.07 27.69 -12.99
N ALA A 9 -49.90 26.74 -12.57
CA ALA A 9 -49.50 25.68 -11.65
C ALA A 9 -48.46 24.73 -12.28
N LEU A 10 -48.60 24.40 -13.56
CA LEU A 10 -47.61 23.60 -14.30
C LEU A 10 -46.27 24.34 -14.41
N ALA A 11 -46.30 25.63 -14.75
CA ALA A 11 -45.09 26.45 -14.82
C ALA A 11 -44.39 26.52 -13.46
N LEU A 12 -45.14 26.68 -12.38
CA LEU A 12 -44.60 26.67 -11.02
C LEU A 12 -43.98 25.32 -10.65
N ALA A 13 -44.63 24.20 -10.98
CA ALA A 13 -44.10 22.86 -10.73
C ALA A 13 -42.77 22.63 -11.47
N ILE A 14 -42.68 23.04 -12.73
CA ILE A 14 -41.43 22.96 -13.52
C ILE A 14 -40.35 23.83 -12.89
N ALA A 15 -40.67 25.04 -12.44
CA ALA A 15 -39.71 25.92 -11.79
C ALA A 15 -39.15 25.31 -10.49
N VAL A 16 -39.99 24.67 -9.67
CA VAL A 16 -39.55 23.98 -8.44
C VAL A 16 -38.61 22.82 -8.77
N ILE A 17 -38.94 21.99 -9.77
CA ILE A 17 -38.07 20.88 -10.20
C ILE A 17 -36.72 21.40 -10.68
N LEU A 18 -36.71 22.50 -11.44
CA LEU A 18 -35.48 23.11 -11.94
C LEU A 18 -34.56 23.58 -10.80
N VAL A 19 -35.13 24.20 -9.75
CA VAL A 19 -34.36 24.65 -8.58
C VAL A 19 -33.71 23.46 -7.86
N PHE A 20 -34.45 22.38 -7.64
CA PHE A 20 -33.90 21.16 -7.04
C PHE A 20 -32.84 20.51 -7.91
N TYR A 21 -33.02 20.50 -9.22
CA TYR A 21 -32.06 19.95 -10.17
C TYR A 21 -30.72 20.73 -10.15
N VAL A 22 -30.78 22.06 -10.15
CA VAL A 22 -29.58 22.90 -10.05
C VAL A 22 -28.88 22.70 -8.70
N PHE A 23 -29.65 22.60 -7.61
CA PHE A 23 -29.11 22.35 -6.28
C PHE A 23 -28.38 21.00 -6.20
N ALA A 24 -28.97 19.94 -6.75
CA ALA A 24 -28.35 18.61 -6.80
C ALA A 24 -27.02 18.62 -7.59
N ILE A 25 -26.97 19.32 -8.72
CA ILE A 25 -25.73 19.46 -9.51
C ILE A 25 -24.65 20.25 -8.76
N MET A 26 -25.02 21.28 -7.99
CA MET A 26 -24.05 22.04 -7.21
C MET A 26 -23.48 21.22 -6.04
N MET A 27 -24.32 20.46 -5.35
CA MET A 27 -23.90 19.62 -4.23
C MET A 27 -22.88 18.55 -4.68
N ASP A 28 -23.10 17.92 -5.84
CA ASP A 28 -22.22 16.90 -6.40
C ASP A 28 -20.80 17.44 -6.69
N LYS A 29 -20.71 18.70 -7.12
CA LYS A 29 -19.44 19.36 -7.43
C LYS A 29 -18.63 19.77 -6.19
N GLU A 30 -19.27 20.13 -5.10
CA GLU A 30 -18.56 20.48 -3.85
C GLU A 30 -17.91 19.26 -3.19
N THR A 31 -18.57 18.10 -3.24
CA THR A 31 -17.98 16.83 -2.79
C THR A 31 -16.79 16.40 -3.65
N ALA A 32 -16.87 16.59 -4.98
CA ALA A 32 -15.79 16.20 -5.89
C ALA A 32 -14.54 17.09 -5.79
N LEU A 33 -14.69 18.37 -5.43
CA LEU A 33 -13.57 19.32 -5.34
C LEU A 33 -12.75 19.17 -4.05
N THR A 34 -13.36 18.64 -2.98
CA THR A 34 -12.69 18.53 -1.67
C THR A 34 -11.81 17.28 -1.56
N GLU A 35 -12.10 16.22 -2.32
CA GLU A 35 -11.34 14.95 -2.26
C GLU A 35 -10.07 14.92 -3.15
N GLN A 36 -9.86 15.92 -4.02
CA GLN A 36 -8.78 15.85 -5.02
C GLN A 36 -7.46 16.54 -4.62
N GLN A 37 -7.38 17.21 -3.46
CA GLN A 37 -6.27 18.15 -3.19
C GLN A 37 -5.11 17.61 -2.31
N PHE A 38 -5.07 16.32 -1.97
CA PHE A 38 -3.98 15.74 -1.17
C PHE A 38 -3.33 14.48 -1.76
N THR A 39 -3.37 14.29 -3.09
CA THR A 39 -2.53 13.26 -3.71
C THR A 39 -1.18 13.89 -4.08
N VAL A 40 -0.23 13.86 -3.15
CA VAL A 40 1.18 14.02 -3.51
C VAL A 40 1.56 12.77 -4.28
N GLU A 41 1.56 12.88 -5.61
CA GLU A 41 2.06 11.83 -6.51
C GLU A 41 3.54 11.64 -6.19
N ALA A 42 3.84 10.65 -5.35
CA ALA A 42 5.20 10.29 -5.04
C ALA A 42 5.90 9.97 -6.36
N VAL A 43 7.03 10.64 -6.63
CA VAL A 43 7.83 10.39 -7.82
C VAL A 43 8.29 8.93 -7.79
N VAL A 44 7.54 8.06 -8.46
CA VAL A 44 7.90 6.67 -8.66
C VAL A 44 9.02 6.67 -9.69
N LEU A 45 10.27 6.53 -9.22
CA LEU A 45 11.39 6.28 -10.11
C LEU A 45 11.02 5.09 -11.02
N PRO A 46 11.04 5.26 -12.36
CA PRO A 46 10.66 4.20 -13.27
C PRO A 46 11.55 2.98 -13.04
N LEU A 47 10.94 1.80 -13.03
CA LEU A 47 11.66 0.55 -12.90
C LEU A 47 12.44 0.31 -14.19
N GLY A 48 13.74 0.61 -14.15
CA GLY A 48 14.64 0.25 -15.24
C GLY A 48 14.74 -1.27 -15.40
N ASP A 49 15.08 -1.71 -16.61
CA ASP A 49 15.39 -3.11 -16.86
C ASP A 49 16.60 -3.56 -16.02
N MET A 50 16.52 -4.78 -15.49
CA MET A 50 17.55 -5.36 -14.64
C MET A 50 17.52 -6.88 -14.79
N GLN A 51 18.71 -7.49 -14.85
CA GLN A 51 18.86 -8.94 -14.72
C GLN A 51 18.70 -9.35 -13.25
N PRO A 52 18.04 -10.48 -12.94
CA PRO A 52 17.92 -10.97 -11.58
C PRO A 52 19.27 -11.00 -10.85
N LEU A 53 19.31 -10.46 -9.64
CA LEU A 53 20.49 -10.42 -8.79
C LEU A 53 20.27 -11.35 -7.60
N ASP A 54 21.09 -12.40 -7.50
CA ASP A 54 21.23 -13.23 -6.30
C ASP A 54 22.51 -12.78 -5.57
N SER A 55 22.42 -12.46 -4.27
CA SER A 55 23.54 -11.94 -3.49
C SER A 55 23.34 -12.19 -2.00
N ASP A 56 24.42 -12.31 -1.23
CA ASP A 56 24.45 -12.23 0.24
C ASP A 56 24.84 -10.83 0.73
N ASP A 57 25.41 -9.99 -0.14
CA ASP A 57 25.67 -8.57 0.14
C ASP A 57 24.36 -7.76 0.24
N ALA A 58 24.07 -7.30 1.45
CA ALA A 58 22.91 -6.47 1.76
C ALA A 58 22.90 -5.15 0.98
N LEU A 59 24.07 -4.52 0.77
CA LEU A 59 24.14 -3.24 0.07
C LEU A 59 23.77 -3.42 -1.40
N ALA A 60 24.33 -4.43 -2.06
CA ALA A 60 23.98 -4.78 -3.44
C ALA A 60 22.47 -5.04 -3.61
N LEU A 61 21.84 -5.75 -2.67
CA LEU A 61 20.40 -6.04 -2.69
C LEU A 61 19.55 -4.76 -2.50
N VAL A 62 19.92 -3.89 -1.57
CA VAL A 62 19.24 -2.60 -1.34
C VAL A 62 19.35 -1.70 -2.57
N THR A 63 20.55 -1.58 -3.14
CA THR A 63 20.78 -0.79 -4.35
C THR A 63 20.00 -1.34 -5.53
N ALA A 64 19.97 -2.65 -5.72
CA ALA A 64 19.24 -3.29 -6.80
C ALA A 64 17.71 -3.13 -6.64
N PHE A 65 17.19 -3.18 -5.42
CA PHE A 65 15.78 -2.92 -5.16
C PHE A 65 15.42 -1.43 -5.33
N GLY A 66 16.35 -0.54 -4.98
CA GLY A 66 16.27 0.90 -5.24
C GLY A 66 15.32 1.68 -4.33
N VAL A 67 14.93 1.10 -3.18
CA VAL A 67 14.25 1.79 -2.06
C VAL A 67 14.73 1.17 -0.75
N ALA A 68 14.44 1.82 0.38
CA ALA A 68 14.79 1.31 1.70
C ALA A 68 14.17 -0.08 1.95
N LEU A 69 14.98 -1.01 2.48
CA LEU A 69 14.59 -2.37 2.84
C LEU A 69 14.72 -2.59 4.35
N PRO A 70 13.73 -3.21 5.01
CA PRO A 70 13.95 -3.80 6.31
C PRO A 70 14.81 -5.05 6.12
N LEU A 71 16.09 -5.00 6.49
CA LEU A 71 16.97 -6.16 6.37
C LEU A 71 16.70 -7.13 7.54
N PRO A 72 16.52 -8.44 7.28
CA PRO A 72 16.41 -9.42 8.36
C PRO A 72 17.76 -9.56 9.05
N GLU A 73 17.72 -9.83 10.36
CA GLU A 73 18.93 -10.14 11.13
C GLU A 73 19.62 -11.40 10.56
N GLY A 74 20.95 -11.36 10.51
CA GLY A 74 21.75 -12.48 9.99
C GLY A 74 21.37 -12.85 8.56
N LEU A 75 21.26 -11.86 7.66
CA LEU A 75 21.03 -12.08 6.23
C LEU A 75 21.96 -13.17 5.70
N VAL A 76 21.38 -14.24 5.16
CA VAL A 76 22.09 -15.40 4.60
C VAL A 76 22.17 -15.25 3.09
N LYS A 77 21.06 -14.87 2.45
CA LYS A 77 20.97 -14.67 1.00
C LYS A 77 19.76 -13.82 0.65
N GLY A 78 19.81 -13.19 -0.51
CA GLY A 78 18.69 -12.50 -1.10
C GLY A 78 18.68 -12.58 -2.62
N ARG A 79 17.52 -12.27 -3.19
CA ARG A 79 17.29 -12.19 -4.62
C ARG A 79 16.43 -10.99 -4.95
N VAL A 80 16.84 -10.18 -5.92
CA VAL A 80 16.04 -9.09 -6.49
C VAL A 80 15.78 -9.37 -7.96
N GLU A 81 14.53 -9.23 -8.39
CA GLU A 81 14.14 -9.45 -9.79
C GLU A 81 13.01 -8.52 -10.22
N ASN A 82 13.00 -8.15 -11.50
CA ASN A 82 11.85 -7.52 -12.12
C ASN A 82 10.73 -8.56 -12.32
N THR A 83 9.48 -8.16 -12.07
CA THR A 83 8.27 -8.96 -12.22
C THR A 83 7.16 -8.08 -12.79
N SER A 84 6.04 -8.67 -13.17
CA SER A 84 4.82 -7.93 -13.52
C SER A 84 3.67 -8.33 -12.61
N HIS A 85 2.81 -7.39 -12.23
CA HIS A 85 1.57 -7.67 -11.53
C HIS A 85 0.43 -6.86 -12.13
N GLN A 86 -0.63 -7.54 -12.57
CA GLN A 86 -1.80 -6.91 -13.20
C GLN A 86 -1.44 -5.96 -14.37
N GLY A 87 -0.42 -6.30 -15.16
CA GLY A 87 0.03 -5.50 -16.30
C GLY A 87 1.02 -4.37 -15.96
N TYR A 88 1.33 -4.14 -14.68
CA TYR A 88 2.29 -3.13 -14.25
C TYR A 88 3.65 -3.75 -13.94
N ALA A 89 4.72 -3.04 -14.30
CA ALA A 89 6.07 -3.41 -13.90
C ALA A 89 6.21 -3.30 -12.38
N ALA A 90 6.81 -4.32 -11.78
CA ALA A 90 7.12 -4.37 -10.36
C ALA A 90 8.52 -4.95 -10.17
N ARG A 91 9.12 -4.69 -9.02
CA ARG A 91 10.38 -5.31 -8.61
C ARG A 91 10.16 -5.99 -7.29
N ARG A 92 10.58 -7.25 -7.20
CA ARG A 92 10.43 -8.09 -6.02
C ARG A 92 11.80 -8.36 -5.42
N VAL A 93 11.89 -8.31 -4.10
CA VAL A 93 13.02 -8.82 -3.33
C VAL A 93 12.56 -9.99 -2.46
N ARG A 94 13.38 -11.02 -2.34
CA ARG A 94 13.23 -12.09 -1.35
C ARG A 94 14.52 -12.15 -0.54
N LEU A 95 14.44 -12.05 0.78
CA LEU A 95 15.56 -12.13 1.71
C LEU A 95 15.33 -13.29 2.67
N GLU A 96 16.38 -14.06 2.92
CA GLU A 96 16.41 -15.10 3.95
C GLU A 96 17.45 -14.71 4.99
N GLY A 97 17.01 -14.42 6.21
CA GLY A 97 17.87 -14.22 7.38
C GLY A 97 17.82 -15.40 8.34
N SER A 98 18.45 -15.23 9.50
CA SER A 98 18.52 -16.29 10.52
C SER A 98 17.21 -16.48 11.27
N GLN A 99 16.42 -15.41 11.43
CA GLN A 99 15.18 -15.41 12.22
C GLN A 99 13.90 -15.18 11.40
N ALA A 100 14.02 -14.67 10.17
CA ALA A 100 12.87 -14.34 9.35
C ALA A 100 13.17 -14.41 7.85
N ARG A 101 12.12 -14.66 7.07
CA ARG A 101 12.09 -14.44 5.63
C ARG A 101 11.35 -13.14 5.35
N LEU A 102 11.85 -12.37 4.41
CA LEU A 102 11.20 -11.16 3.96
C LEU A 102 10.96 -11.22 2.46
N THR A 103 9.75 -10.87 2.05
CA THR A 103 9.40 -10.63 0.66
C THR A 103 8.98 -9.18 0.51
N GLY A 104 9.68 -8.41 -0.32
CA GLY A 104 9.35 -7.03 -0.64
C GLY A 104 8.91 -6.87 -2.08
N ILE A 105 8.04 -5.89 -2.35
CA ILE A 105 7.65 -5.50 -3.71
C ILE A 105 7.49 -3.99 -3.84
N ARG A 106 7.94 -3.44 -4.97
CA ARG A 106 7.65 -2.06 -5.39
C ARG A 106 7.06 -2.04 -6.80
N PRO A 107 6.16 -1.09 -7.13
CA PRO A 107 5.59 -0.08 -6.23
C PRO A 107 4.65 -0.70 -5.16
N ALA A 108 4.31 0.08 -4.12
CA ALA A 108 3.42 -0.36 -3.05
C ALA A 108 2.03 -0.80 -3.55
N SER A 109 1.55 -0.27 -4.68
CA SER A 109 0.31 -0.71 -5.34
C SER A 109 0.32 -2.19 -5.76
N ALA A 110 1.50 -2.79 -5.89
CA ALA A 110 1.66 -4.22 -6.15
C ALA A 110 1.67 -5.10 -4.89
N ALA A 111 1.34 -4.56 -3.70
CA ALA A 111 1.34 -5.29 -2.42
C ALA A 111 0.53 -6.60 -2.48
N SER A 112 -0.60 -6.60 -3.18
CA SER A 112 -1.46 -7.80 -3.35
C SER A 112 -0.76 -8.98 -4.05
N ALA A 113 0.39 -8.76 -4.70
CA ALA A 113 1.21 -9.80 -5.30
C ALA A 113 2.06 -10.59 -4.28
N ILE A 114 2.22 -10.08 -3.06
CA ILE A 114 3.01 -10.72 -2.00
C ILE A 114 2.20 -11.01 -0.74
N LEU A 115 1.09 -10.29 -0.50
CA LEU A 115 0.25 -10.52 0.66
C LEU A 115 -0.67 -11.74 0.46
N PRO A 116 -0.79 -12.66 1.44
CA PRO A 116 -1.68 -13.80 1.34
C PRO A 116 -3.14 -13.36 1.30
N ARG A 117 -3.92 -13.86 0.34
CA ARG A 117 -5.33 -13.45 0.14
C ARG A 117 -6.27 -13.77 1.32
N GLN A 118 -5.90 -14.74 2.14
CA GLN A 118 -6.71 -15.21 3.27
C GLN A 118 -6.28 -14.57 4.61
N ALA A 119 -5.19 -13.80 4.60
CA ALA A 119 -4.68 -13.15 5.80
C ALA A 119 -5.44 -11.84 6.07
N ALA A 120 -6.07 -11.76 7.24
CA ALA A 120 -6.65 -10.51 7.74
C ALA A 120 -5.61 -9.79 8.59
N PHE A 121 -5.10 -8.67 8.08
CA PHE A 121 -4.08 -7.87 8.73
C PHE A 121 -4.71 -6.82 9.65
N THR A 122 -4.23 -6.76 10.89
CA THR A 122 -4.60 -5.76 11.90
C THR A 122 -3.37 -4.94 12.29
N ALA A 123 -3.55 -3.65 12.57
CA ALA A 123 -2.46 -2.80 13.02
C ALA A 123 -1.91 -3.26 14.39
N LEU A 124 -0.59 -3.26 14.52
CA LEU A 124 0.12 -3.36 15.80
C LEU A 124 0.48 -1.97 16.31
N ASP A 125 0.64 -1.83 17.62
CA ASP A 125 1.24 -0.66 18.26
C ASP A 125 2.78 -0.61 18.08
N LYS A 126 3.27 -1.07 16.93
CA LYS A 126 4.69 -1.12 16.57
C LYS A 126 4.89 -0.54 15.18
N ALA A 127 6.05 0.06 14.97
CA ALA A 127 6.44 0.61 13.67
C ALA A 127 7.82 0.07 13.25
N LEU A 128 8.03 -0.01 11.94
CA LEU A 128 9.31 -0.37 11.33
C LEU A 128 9.61 0.65 10.23
N LEU A 129 10.83 1.20 10.21
CA LEU A 129 11.22 2.30 9.30
C LEU A 129 10.28 3.53 9.39
N GLY A 130 9.63 3.76 10.53
CA GLY A 130 8.67 4.84 10.72
C GLY A 130 7.25 4.58 10.18
N PHE A 131 6.97 3.38 9.68
CA PHE A 131 5.64 2.99 9.17
C PHE A 131 4.99 1.94 10.07
N PRO A 132 3.64 1.93 10.19
CA PRO A 132 2.93 1.00 11.06
C PRO A 132 3.11 -0.44 10.59
N LEU A 133 3.36 -1.33 11.55
CA LEU A 133 3.44 -2.76 11.30
C LEU A 133 2.03 -3.36 11.40
N LEU A 134 1.68 -4.21 10.46
CA LEU A 134 0.44 -4.98 10.48
C LEU A 134 0.76 -6.42 10.84
N GLN A 135 -0.14 -7.11 11.55
CA GLN A 135 -0.03 -8.53 11.85
C GLN A 135 -1.24 -9.27 11.32
N ALA A 136 -1.00 -10.47 10.78
CA ALA A 136 -2.05 -11.45 10.50
C ALA A 136 -1.65 -12.80 11.09
N ARG A 137 -2.64 -13.63 11.41
CA ARG A 137 -2.43 -15.03 11.79
C ARG A 137 -2.99 -15.91 10.68
N LEU A 138 -2.14 -16.73 10.07
CA LEU A 138 -2.52 -17.66 9.00
C LEU A 138 -1.91 -19.02 9.31
N GLU A 139 -2.71 -20.09 9.29
CA GLU A 139 -2.25 -21.47 9.53
C GLU A 139 -1.44 -21.61 10.84
N GLY A 140 -1.84 -20.88 11.89
CA GLY A 140 -1.16 -20.88 13.19
C GLY A 140 0.14 -20.09 13.26
N ARG A 141 0.58 -19.47 12.15
CA ARG A 141 1.78 -18.63 12.06
C ARG A 141 1.43 -17.15 12.09
N SER A 142 2.28 -16.36 12.74
CA SER A 142 2.22 -14.90 12.68
C SER A 142 2.95 -14.41 11.44
N LEU A 143 2.27 -13.55 10.69
CA LEU A 143 2.79 -12.83 9.53
C LEU A 143 2.79 -11.35 9.86
N TYR A 144 3.83 -10.64 9.46
CA TYR A 144 3.88 -9.19 9.60
C TYR A 144 3.92 -8.54 8.22
N ALA A 145 3.24 -7.42 8.05
CA ALA A 145 3.31 -6.63 6.83
C ALA A 145 3.67 -5.18 7.15
N LEU A 146 4.43 -4.57 6.25
CA LEU A 146 4.80 -3.17 6.30
C LEU A 146 4.49 -2.56 4.93
N VAL A 147 3.77 -1.44 4.90
CA VAL A 147 3.50 -0.73 3.64
C VAL A 147 4.04 0.69 3.77
N THR A 148 4.91 1.06 2.84
CA THR A 148 5.46 2.41 2.68
C THR A 148 4.90 3.03 1.40
N PRO A 149 5.10 4.34 1.15
CA PRO A 149 4.70 4.97 -0.11
C PRO A 149 5.34 4.32 -1.36
N GLN A 150 6.52 3.68 -1.20
CA GLN A 150 7.30 3.19 -2.33
C GLN A 150 7.26 1.67 -2.48
N ALA A 151 7.04 0.92 -1.39
CA ALA A 151 7.09 -0.54 -1.39
C ALA A 151 6.20 -1.16 -0.30
N ALA A 152 5.87 -2.42 -0.48
CA ALA A 152 5.25 -3.26 0.53
C ALA A 152 6.16 -4.44 0.87
N PHE A 153 6.09 -4.88 2.13
CA PHE A 153 6.90 -5.97 2.66
C PHE A 153 6.01 -6.94 3.43
N LEU A 154 6.26 -8.23 3.24
CA LEU A 154 5.75 -9.34 4.03
C LEU A 154 6.94 -9.93 4.79
N ILE A 155 6.78 -10.15 6.09
CA ILE A 155 7.80 -10.71 6.96
C ILE A 155 7.23 -11.96 7.63
N GLU A 156 7.96 -13.05 7.49
CA GLU A 156 7.62 -14.39 7.95
C GLU A 156 8.69 -14.85 8.95
N PRO A 157 8.44 -14.79 10.27
CA PRO A 157 9.35 -15.36 11.27
C PRO A 157 9.56 -16.86 11.04
N LEU A 158 10.81 -17.32 11.14
CA LEU A 158 11.17 -18.73 11.00
C LEU A 158 10.94 -19.53 12.28
N GLN A 159 11.00 -18.87 13.44
CA GLN A 159 10.65 -19.45 14.74
C GLN A 159 9.33 -18.83 15.21
N GLY A 160 8.34 -19.66 15.55
CA GLY A 160 6.98 -19.22 15.85
C GLY A 160 6.90 -18.20 16.98
N ASP A 161 6.00 -17.22 16.82
CA ASP A 161 5.46 -16.26 17.81
C ASP A 161 6.45 -15.67 18.84
N GLN A 162 7.76 -15.57 18.53
CA GLN A 162 8.69 -14.84 19.39
C GLN A 162 8.70 -13.35 19.03
N PRO A 163 8.26 -12.45 19.94
CA PRO A 163 8.39 -11.01 19.77
C PRO A 163 9.86 -10.62 19.98
N GLY A 164 10.69 -10.73 18.94
CA GLY A 164 12.11 -10.40 19.06
C GLY A 164 12.93 -10.33 17.77
N ALA A 165 12.36 -10.63 16.59
CA ALA A 165 13.12 -10.76 15.34
C ALA A 165 13.65 -9.42 14.74
N PHE A 166 13.55 -8.31 15.47
CA PHE A 166 13.99 -7.00 15.02
C PHE A 166 14.69 -6.24 16.17
N THR A 167 16.02 -6.16 16.11
CA THR A 167 16.78 -5.27 16.97
C THR A 167 16.49 -3.82 16.56
N GLN A 168 15.82 -3.08 17.43
CA GLN A 168 15.76 -1.63 17.35
C GLN A 168 17.18 -1.09 17.54
N LEU A 169 17.71 -0.34 16.58
CA LEU A 169 18.79 0.61 16.86
C LEU A 169 18.18 1.74 17.70
N GLU A 170 18.00 1.52 19.00
CA GLU A 170 17.86 2.63 19.94
C GLU A 170 19.22 3.34 20.02
N PRO A 171 19.28 4.67 19.89
CA PRO A 171 20.48 5.40 20.28
C PRO A 171 20.63 5.28 21.79
N ALA A 172 21.80 4.81 22.24
CA ALA A 172 22.14 4.78 23.65
C ALA A 172 22.04 6.19 24.27
N PRO A 173 21.62 6.31 25.54
CA PRO A 173 21.48 7.59 26.23
C PRO A 173 22.79 8.37 26.37
#